data_AF-K8XP18-F1
#
_entry.id   AF-K8XP18-F1
#
_cell.length_a   1.000
_cell.length_b   1.000
_cell.length_c   1.000
_cell.angle_alpha   90.00
_cell.angle_beta   90.00
_cell.angle_gamma   90.00
#
_symmetry.space_group_name_H-M   'P 1'
#
loop_
_entity.id
_entity.type
_entity.pdbx_description
1 polymer ?
#
loop_
_entity_poly.entity_id
_entity_poly.type
_entity_poly.pdbx_seq_one_letter_code
_entity_poly.pdbx_strand_id
1 'polypeptide(L)'
;MIGAAAAVVVVAGVIGAIVLTGDKGADQVPPADTAAAAGDTAGAEQAGASGTGNTQVPTTKEAVLAALPAALRTDLENCKTNGETENGGLQMQCTLKEGTALTAGISDQDYQSIIVSVDPAEAKKRVLGIRQGFQNDTTSTDNEIVENIPRTAAAHIDGPGYANTYSIWYANSSTGVMASFSDAQGLDGAKTFLSRAGLIN
;
A
#
# COMPACT_ATOMS: atom_id res chain seq x y z
N MET A 1 -43.39 8.15 38.61
CA MET A 1 -43.46 6.70 38.89
C MET A 1 -42.41 6.04 38.01
N ILE A 2 -41.26 5.66 38.59
CA ILE A 2 -40.83 4.25 38.82
C ILE A 2 -40.83 3.45 37.50
N GLY A 3 -39.72 2.91 36.99
CA GLY A 3 -38.52 2.53 37.71
C GLY A 3 -37.30 2.21 36.86
N ALA A 4 -36.20 2.04 37.59
CA ALA A 4 -34.89 1.63 37.16
C ALA A 4 -34.79 0.12 37.00
N ALA A 5 -33.89 -0.33 36.13
CA ALA A 5 -33.16 -1.59 36.31
C ALA A 5 -31.80 -1.48 35.61
N ALA A 6 -30.75 -1.40 36.42
CA ALA A 6 -29.36 -1.53 36.00
C ALA A 6 -28.98 -3.02 35.93
N ALA A 7 -28.13 -3.38 34.97
CA ALA A 7 -27.41 -4.65 34.99
C ALA A 7 -25.94 -4.39 34.67
N VAL A 8 -25.11 -4.41 35.72
CA VAL A 8 -23.65 -4.40 35.67
C VAL A 8 -23.21 -5.85 35.51
N VAL A 9 -22.50 -6.18 34.44
CA VAL A 9 -21.81 -7.47 34.31
C VAL A 9 -20.33 -7.22 34.49
N VAL A 10 -19.84 -7.56 35.68
CA VAL A 10 -18.42 -7.66 36.02
C VAL A 10 -17.95 -9.04 35.54
N VAL A 11 -16.97 -9.09 34.64
CA VAL A 11 -16.18 -10.31 34.39
C VAL A 11 -14.75 -10.04 34.83
N ALA A 12 -14.37 -10.70 35.92
CA ALA A 12 -12.98 -10.88 36.38
C ALA A 12 -12.15 -11.47 35.22
N GLY A 13 -10.92 -11.02 34.92
CA GLY A 13 -9.81 -10.85 35.84
C GLY A 13 -8.97 -12.13 35.86
N VAL A 14 -8.07 -12.31 34.88
CA VAL A 14 -6.89 -13.17 35.00
C VAL A 14 -5.69 -12.39 34.47
N ILE A 15 -5.03 -11.65 35.38
CA ILE A 15 -3.68 -11.13 35.17
C ILE A 15 -2.74 -12.25 35.62
N GLY A 16 -2.05 -12.88 34.67
CA GLY A 16 -0.97 -13.80 34.97
C GLY A 16 0.24 -13.03 35.52
N ALA A 17 0.37 -12.99 36.84
CA ALA A 17 1.59 -12.55 37.49
C ALA A 17 2.60 -13.71 37.49
N ILE A 18 3.68 -13.61 36.71
CA ILE A 18 4.83 -14.49 36.85
C ILE A 18 5.64 -13.98 38.04
N VAL A 19 5.55 -14.71 39.15
CA VAL A 19 6.41 -14.58 40.32
C VAL A 19 7.61 -15.50 40.12
N LEU A 20 8.81 -14.91 39.94
CA LEU A 20 10.09 -15.58 40.17
C LEU A 20 10.71 -14.93 41.41
N THR A 21 10.60 -15.62 42.53
CA THR A 21 11.19 -15.28 43.83
C THR A 21 12.62 -15.80 43.96
N GLY A 22 13.50 -14.95 44.50
CA GLY A 22 14.80 -15.27 45.14
C GLY A 22 16.00 -15.15 44.19
N ASP A 23 17.10 -14.44 44.48
CA ASP A 23 17.67 -14.03 45.76
C ASP A 23 18.59 -12.78 45.60
N LYS A 24 18.90 -12.11 46.71
CA LYS A 24 19.71 -10.89 46.77
C LYS A 24 21.20 -11.22 46.89
N GLY A 25 22.03 -10.51 46.12
CA GLY A 25 23.30 -9.97 46.64
C GLY A 25 24.61 -10.44 45.97
N ALA A 26 25.56 -9.50 46.01
CA ALA A 26 27.02 -9.61 45.86
C ALA A 26 27.63 -9.33 44.47
N ASP A 27 28.34 -8.19 44.43
CA ASP A 27 29.49 -7.88 43.57
C ASP A 27 30.43 -9.07 43.39
N GLN A 28 30.79 -9.40 42.14
CA GLN A 28 32.09 -10.00 41.79
C GLN A 28 32.44 -9.69 40.31
N VAL A 29 33.65 -9.16 40.11
CA VAL A 29 34.39 -8.99 38.83
C VAL A 29 35.76 -9.67 39.05
N PRO A 30 36.53 -10.16 38.05
CA PRO A 30 36.28 -10.93 36.81
C PRO A 30 37.03 -12.31 36.87
N PRO A 31 37.31 -13.02 35.75
CA PRO A 31 38.58 -12.78 35.05
C PRO A 31 38.52 -12.85 33.52
N ALA A 32 39.58 -12.33 32.91
CA ALA A 32 39.87 -12.31 31.48
C ALA A 32 40.54 -13.59 30.96
N ASP A 33 40.69 -13.62 29.63
CA ASP A 33 41.54 -14.46 28.78
C ASP A 33 40.97 -15.80 28.27
N THR A 34 40.65 -15.86 26.97
CA THR A 34 41.60 -16.33 25.93
C THR A 34 40.88 -16.43 24.58
N ALA A 35 41.50 -15.86 23.55
CA ALA A 35 41.07 -15.91 22.16
C ALA A 35 41.18 -17.32 21.55
N ALA A 36 40.23 -17.69 20.69
CA ALA A 36 40.46 -18.63 19.59
C ALA A 36 39.54 -18.30 18.40
N ALA A 37 40.10 -18.46 17.21
CA ALA A 37 39.78 -17.73 16.00
C ALA A 37 38.67 -18.32 15.10
N ALA A 38 38.13 -17.42 14.27
CA ALA A 38 37.72 -17.55 12.87
C ALA A 38 36.79 -18.69 12.44
N GLY A 39 35.59 -18.28 12.01
CA GLY A 39 34.69 -19.06 11.17
C GLY A 39 33.60 -18.15 10.61
N ASP A 40 33.88 -17.55 9.46
CA ASP A 40 33.01 -16.70 8.67
C ASP A 40 31.72 -17.43 8.27
N THR A 41 30.56 -16.90 8.68
CA THR A 41 29.34 -16.94 7.87
C THR A 41 28.46 -15.77 8.32
N ALA A 42 28.42 -14.71 7.51
CA ALA A 42 27.46 -13.63 7.61
C ALA A 42 26.03 -14.18 7.49
N GLY A 43 25.44 -14.58 8.63
CA GLY A 43 24.00 -14.72 8.77
C GLY A 43 23.42 -13.32 8.87
N ALA A 44 22.73 -12.89 7.82
CA ALA A 44 21.97 -11.65 7.83
C ALA A 44 20.93 -11.73 8.95
N GLU A 45 21.24 -11.09 10.08
CA GLU A 45 20.32 -10.89 11.17
C GLU A 45 19.17 -10.03 10.67
N GLN A 46 17.98 -10.60 10.81
CA GLN A 46 16.72 -10.01 10.43
C GLN A 46 16.52 -8.73 11.23
N ALA A 47 16.78 -7.59 10.58
CA ALA A 47 16.54 -6.28 11.15
C ALA A 47 15.06 -6.14 11.46
N GLY A 48 14.73 -6.32 12.73
CA GLY A 48 13.46 -5.96 13.32
C GLY A 48 13.14 -4.49 13.10
N ALA A 49 11.85 -4.21 13.06
CA ALA A 49 11.26 -2.91 12.85
C ALA A 49 11.88 -1.81 13.73
N SER A 50 12.59 -0.88 13.09
CA SER A 50 12.78 0.52 13.51
C SER A 50 13.35 1.29 12.32
N GLY A 51 12.51 1.50 11.31
CA GLY A 51 12.88 2.28 10.14
C GLY A 51 12.65 3.76 10.38
N THR A 52 13.56 4.45 11.06
CA THR A 52 13.90 5.85 10.69
C THR A 52 14.75 5.82 9.42
N GLY A 53 14.25 5.13 8.39
CA GLY A 53 14.83 5.14 7.07
C GLY A 53 14.16 6.28 6.35
N ASN A 54 14.90 7.37 6.10
CA ASN A 54 14.57 8.30 5.05
C ASN A 54 14.51 7.49 3.75
N THR A 55 13.35 6.91 3.47
CA THR A 55 13.07 6.24 2.21
C THR A 55 12.81 7.39 1.27
N GLN A 56 13.87 7.93 0.69
CA GLN A 56 13.80 9.13 -0.12
C GLN A 56 12.74 8.93 -1.20
N VAL A 57 11.63 9.64 -1.04
CA VAL A 57 10.52 9.59 -1.99
C VAL A 57 10.93 10.36 -3.25
N PRO A 58 10.66 9.83 -4.45
CA PRO A 58 10.98 10.52 -5.69
C PRO A 58 10.31 11.90 -5.77
N THR A 59 11.10 12.96 -5.92
CA THR A 59 10.60 14.35 -6.09
C THR A 59 10.70 14.85 -7.53
N THR A 60 11.25 14.04 -8.44
CA THR A 60 11.40 14.38 -9.86
C THR A 60 10.52 13.49 -10.73
N LYS A 61 10.09 14.05 -11.87
CA LYS A 61 9.24 13.36 -12.84
C LYS A 61 9.90 12.09 -13.37
N GLU A 62 11.18 12.17 -13.68
CA GLU A 62 11.95 11.07 -14.27
C GLU A 62 12.05 9.90 -13.29
N ALA A 63 12.24 10.18 -11.99
CA ALA A 63 12.33 9.15 -10.96
C ALA A 63 10.98 8.46 -10.71
N VAL A 64 9.87 9.21 -10.69
CA VAL A 64 8.53 8.61 -10.58
C VAL A 64 8.24 7.75 -11.80
N LEU A 65 8.47 8.25 -13.01
CA LEU A 65 8.25 7.48 -14.24
C LEU A 65 9.09 6.21 -14.28
N ALA A 66 10.38 6.28 -13.92
CA ALA A 66 11.28 5.13 -13.93
C ALA A 66 10.85 3.98 -13.00
N ALA A 67 10.11 4.28 -11.93
CA ALA A 67 9.61 3.30 -10.98
C ALA A 67 8.28 2.65 -11.41
N LEU A 68 7.58 3.19 -12.42
CA LEU A 68 6.34 2.61 -12.92
C LEU A 68 6.60 1.33 -13.74
N PRO A 69 5.65 0.39 -13.76
CA PRO A 69 5.71 -0.75 -14.68
C PRO A 69 5.90 -0.29 -16.13
N ALA A 70 6.72 -1.02 -16.88
CA ALA A 70 7.05 -0.65 -18.25
C ALA A 70 5.80 -0.55 -19.14
N ALA A 71 4.84 -1.46 -18.97
CA ALA A 71 3.60 -1.49 -19.73
C ALA A 71 2.74 -0.23 -19.50
N LEU A 72 2.71 0.31 -18.27
CA LEU A 72 2.06 1.57 -17.99
C LEU A 72 2.86 2.74 -18.59
N ARG A 73 4.16 2.81 -18.29
CA ARG A 73 5.04 3.93 -18.64
C ARG A 73 5.11 4.23 -20.13
N THR A 74 5.06 3.22 -21.01
CA THR A 74 5.15 3.43 -22.46
C THR A 74 3.96 4.20 -23.03
N ASP A 75 2.83 4.16 -22.33
CA ASP A 75 1.54 4.63 -22.81
C ASP A 75 1.12 5.94 -22.11
N LEU A 76 2.00 6.49 -21.26
CA LEU A 76 1.84 7.79 -20.64
C LEU A 76 2.46 8.91 -21.47
N GLU A 77 1.77 10.03 -21.52
CA GLU A 77 2.25 11.29 -22.08
C GLU A 77 1.74 12.49 -21.28
N ASN A 78 2.25 13.69 -21.58
CA ASN A 78 1.80 14.94 -20.98
C ASN A 78 1.75 14.95 -19.44
N CYS A 79 2.62 14.15 -18.79
CA CYS A 79 2.70 14.08 -17.32
C CYS A 79 3.07 15.43 -16.70
N LYS A 80 2.16 15.97 -15.90
CA LYS A 80 2.30 17.21 -15.14
C LYS A 80 2.24 16.93 -13.65
N THR A 81 2.85 17.80 -12.85
CA THR A 81 2.72 17.76 -11.39
C THR A 81 1.26 17.96 -11.00
N ASN A 82 0.74 17.08 -10.15
CA ASN A 82 -0.60 17.14 -9.59
C ASN A 82 -0.59 17.52 -8.10
N GLY A 83 0.48 17.17 -7.40
CA GLY A 83 0.65 17.44 -5.97
C GLY A 83 1.82 16.66 -5.39
N GLU A 84 1.72 16.36 -4.09
CA GLU A 84 2.71 15.61 -3.34
C GLU A 84 2.00 14.52 -2.51
N THR A 85 2.74 13.45 -2.22
CA THR A 85 2.36 12.38 -1.29
C THR A 85 2.56 12.84 0.16
N GLU A 86 2.07 12.06 1.14
CA GLU A 86 2.15 12.40 2.57
C GLU A 86 3.60 12.65 3.04
N ASN A 87 4.59 12.03 2.38
CA ASN A 87 6.01 12.16 2.73
C ASN A 87 6.80 13.09 1.78
N GLY A 88 6.11 13.89 0.95
CA GLY A 88 6.74 14.90 0.07
C GLY A 88 7.24 14.36 -1.28
N GLY A 89 6.81 13.17 -1.68
CA GLY A 89 7.10 12.59 -3.00
C GLY A 89 6.18 13.16 -4.08
N LEU A 90 6.69 13.30 -5.30
CA LEU A 90 5.97 13.89 -6.41
C LEU A 90 4.78 13.01 -6.84
N GLN A 91 3.60 13.63 -6.92
CA GLN A 91 2.43 13.05 -7.55
C GLN A 91 2.21 13.71 -8.91
N MET A 92 1.99 12.90 -9.94
CA MET A 92 1.82 13.36 -11.31
C MET A 92 0.49 12.90 -11.87
N GLN A 93 -0.14 13.75 -12.67
CA GLN A 93 -1.24 13.39 -13.54
C GLN A 93 -0.68 13.24 -14.96
N CYS A 94 -0.84 12.05 -15.53
CA CYS A 94 -0.41 11.73 -16.89
C CYS A 94 -1.63 11.46 -17.77
N THR A 95 -1.55 11.85 -19.04
CA THR A 95 -2.53 11.47 -20.05
C THR A 95 -2.15 10.09 -20.60
N LEU A 96 -3.14 9.22 -20.76
CA LEU A 96 -2.96 7.96 -21.50
C LEU A 96 -3.05 8.26 -22.99
N LYS A 97 -2.08 7.77 -23.78
CA LYS A 97 -2.11 7.95 -25.23
C LYS A 97 -3.38 7.33 -25.81
N GLU A 98 -3.93 8.00 -26.82
CA GLU A 98 -5.10 7.53 -27.55
C GLU A 98 -4.78 6.23 -28.31
N GLY A 99 -5.76 5.32 -28.39
CA GLY A 99 -5.61 4.05 -29.12
C GLY A 99 -4.60 3.07 -28.53
N THR A 100 -4.18 3.25 -27.28
CA THR A 100 -3.25 2.33 -26.61
C THR A 100 -3.89 0.99 -26.31
N ALA A 101 -3.05 -0.05 -26.24
CA ALA A 101 -3.49 -1.35 -25.78
C ALA A 101 -4.02 -1.32 -24.33
N LEU A 102 -3.54 -0.37 -23.50
CA LEU A 102 -4.05 -0.20 -22.14
C LEU A 102 -5.53 0.12 -22.11
N THR A 103 -6.00 1.06 -22.94
CA THR A 103 -7.37 1.58 -22.91
C THR A 103 -8.29 0.97 -23.98
N ALA A 104 -7.74 0.17 -24.90
CA ALA A 104 -8.48 -0.48 -25.96
C ALA A 104 -9.68 -1.31 -25.44
N GLY A 105 -10.89 -0.90 -25.81
CA GLY A 105 -12.14 -1.57 -25.47
C GLY A 105 -12.56 -1.43 -24.01
N ILE A 106 -11.90 -0.57 -23.23
CA ILE A 106 -12.21 -0.34 -21.82
C ILE A 106 -12.39 1.15 -21.48
N SER A 107 -12.42 2.03 -22.49
CA SER A 107 -12.89 3.40 -22.36
C SER A 107 -13.11 4.00 -23.74
N ASP A 108 -14.22 4.73 -23.89
CA ASP A 108 -14.61 5.39 -25.14
C ASP A 108 -14.29 6.91 -25.11
N GLN A 109 -13.53 7.35 -24.10
CA GLN A 109 -13.21 8.76 -23.90
C GLN A 109 -11.90 9.14 -24.61
N ASP A 110 -11.93 10.24 -25.35
CA ASP A 110 -10.78 10.81 -26.08
C ASP A 110 -9.66 11.28 -25.11
N TYR A 111 -10.02 11.61 -23.87
CA TYR A 111 -9.08 12.11 -22.86
C TYR A 111 -9.18 11.30 -21.57
N GLN A 112 -8.19 10.43 -21.37
CA GLN A 112 -8.05 9.64 -20.16
C GLN A 112 -6.79 10.06 -19.41
N SER A 113 -6.91 10.19 -18.09
CA SER A 113 -5.78 10.54 -17.25
C SER A 113 -5.65 9.60 -16.07
N ILE A 114 -4.40 9.34 -15.70
CA ILE A 114 -4.04 8.54 -14.53
C ILE A 114 -3.17 9.38 -13.62
N ILE A 115 -3.45 9.32 -12.32
CA ILE A 115 -2.61 9.92 -11.29
C ILE A 115 -1.66 8.83 -10.79
N VAL A 116 -0.36 9.12 -10.77
CA VAL A 116 0.69 8.19 -10.35
C VAL A 116 1.63 8.87 -9.36
N SER A 117 2.14 8.09 -8.42
CA SER A 117 3.15 8.53 -7.44
C SER A 117 3.92 7.33 -6.90
N VAL A 118 5.03 7.60 -6.23
CA VAL A 118 5.85 6.56 -5.61
C VAL A 118 6.18 6.99 -4.19
N ASP A 119 5.65 6.25 -3.22
CA ASP A 119 5.92 6.43 -1.81
C ASP A 119 5.77 5.08 -1.09
N PRO A 120 6.87 4.43 -0.69
CA PRO A 120 6.82 3.12 -0.03
C PRO A 120 6.06 3.12 1.30
N ALA A 121 6.13 4.20 2.08
CA ALA A 121 5.46 4.28 3.37
C ALA A 121 3.95 4.46 3.19
N GLU A 122 3.55 5.39 2.31
CA GLU A 122 2.14 5.62 1.98
C GLU A 122 1.53 4.41 1.25
N ALA A 123 2.23 3.81 0.30
CA ALA A 123 1.74 2.63 -0.42
C ALA A 123 1.47 1.45 0.52
N LYS A 124 2.34 1.24 1.52
CA LYS A 124 2.12 0.20 2.54
C LYS A 124 0.86 0.47 3.36
N LYS A 125 0.66 1.71 3.81
CA LYS A 125 -0.57 2.13 4.50
C LYS A 125 -1.81 1.92 3.61
N ARG A 126 -1.71 2.28 2.33
CA ARG A 126 -2.82 2.20 1.37
C ARG A 126 -3.20 0.76 1.03
N VAL A 127 -2.24 -0.14 0.83
CA VAL A 127 -2.51 -1.58 0.64
C VAL A 127 -3.29 -2.16 1.84
N LEU A 128 -2.88 -1.81 3.07
CA LEU A 128 -3.60 -2.24 4.27
C LEU A 128 -5.00 -1.63 4.35
N GLY A 129 -5.14 -0.34 4.03
CA GLY A 129 -6.43 0.35 4.01
C GLY A 129 -7.40 -0.24 2.98
N ILE A 130 -6.93 -0.57 1.78
CA ILE A 130 -7.73 -1.25 0.75
C ILE A 130 -8.27 -2.58 1.29
N ARG A 131 -7.42 -3.42 1.91
CA ARG A 131 -7.84 -4.70 2.50
C ARG A 131 -8.86 -4.56 3.62
N GLN A 132 -8.79 -3.46 4.36
CA GLN A 132 -9.71 -3.16 5.45
C GLN A 132 -10.99 -2.50 4.96
N GLY A 133 -11.13 -2.26 3.64
CA GLY A 133 -12.30 -1.61 3.06
C GLY A 133 -12.39 -0.12 3.37
N PHE A 134 -11.29 0.54 3.80
CA PHE A 134 -11.29 1.98 4.07
C PHE A 134 -11.51 2.82 2.82
N GLN A 135 -11.29 2.22 1.65
CA GLN A 135 -11.55 2.81 0.37
C GLN A 135 -12.98 2.54 -0.14
N ASN A 136 -13.79 1.77 0.57
CA ASN A 136 -15.14 1.49 0.07
C ASN A 136 -15.97 2.77 0.00
N ASP A 137 -16.53 3.03 -1.18
CA ASP A 137 -17.51 4.08 -1.37
C ASP A 137 -18.92 3.52 -1.07
N THR A 138 -19.50 4.00 0.02
CA THR A 138 -20.87 3.62 0.43
C THR A 138 -21.97 4.05 -0.54
N THR A 139 -21.64 4.94 -1.48
CA THR A 139 -22.55 5.40 -2.54
C THR A 139 -22.43 4.57 -3.81
N SER A 140 -21.35 3.81 -3.95
CA SER A 140 -21.14 2.87 -5.06
C SER A 140 -21.86 1.55 -4.82
N THR A 141 -22.37 0.96 -5.90
CA THR A 141 -23.04 -0.35 -5.83
C THR A 141 -22.01 -1.46 -5.63
N ASP A 142 -20.90 -1.35 -6.35
CA ASP A 142 -19.80 -2.30 -6.34
C ASP A 142 -18.60 -1.69 -5.63
N ASN A 143 -17.94 -2.52 -4.83
CA ASN A 143 -16.75 -2.19 -4.06
C ASN A 143 -15.84 -3.43 -4.05
N GLU A 144 -15.07 -3.60 -5.12
CA GLU A 144 -14.25 -4.78 -5.35
C GLU A 144 -12.81 -4.55 -4.89
N ILE A 145 -12.18 -5.60 -4.35
CA ILE A 145 -10.76 -5.59 -4.02
C ILE A 145 -10.06 -6.64 -4.87
N VAL A 146 -9.01 -6.23 -5.58
CA VAL A 146 -8.16 -7.12 -6.38
C VAL A 146 -6.75 -7.09 -5.82
N GLU A 147 -6.16 -8.26 -5.58
CA GLU A 147 -4.79 -8.39 -5.07
C GLU A 147 -3.94 -9.27 -5.97
N ASN A 148 -2.62 -9.06 -5.95
CA ASN A 148 -1.69 -10.01 -6.55
C ASN A 148 -1.43 -11.22 -5.62
N ILE A 149 -0.94 -12.33 -6.18
CA ILE A 149 -0.65 -13.57 -5.43
C ILE A 149 0.23 -13.35 -4.18
N PRO A 150 1.36 -12.61 -4.24
CA PRO A 150 2.17 -12.40 -3.05
C PRO A 150 1.55 -11.39 -2.07
N ARG A 151 0.40 -10.80 -2.40
CA ARG A 151 -0.30 -9.79 -1.59
C ARG A 151 0.61 -8.63 -1.22
N THR A 152 1.39 -8.16 -2.18
CA THR A 152 2.18 -6.93 -2.08
C THR A 152 1.51 -5.76 -2.78
N ALA A 153 0.54 -6.03 -3.66
CA ALA A 153 -0.21 -5.04 -4.40
C ALA A 153 -1.71 -5.28 -4.24
N ALA A 154 -2.46 -4.20 -4.10
CA ALA A 154 -3.91 -4.22 -4.00
C ALA A 154 -4.50 -3.06 -4.77
N ALA A 155 -5.65 -3.30 -5.39
CA ALA A 155 -6.48 -2.29 -6.01
C ALA A 155 -7.89 -2.36 -5.41
N HIS A 156 -8.45 -1.20 -5.10
CA HIS A 156 -9.87 -1.01 -4.89
C HIS A 156 -10.50 -0.59 -6.21
N ILE A 157 -11.67 -1.14 -6.54
CA ILE A 157 -12.47 -0.75 -7.69
C ILE A 157 -13.88 -0.46 -7.23
N ASP A 158 -14.36 0.76 -7.47
CA ASP A 158 -15.71 1.20 -7.14
C ASP A 158 -16.49 1.64 -8.39
N GLY A 159 -17.81 1.51 -8.31
CA GLY A 159 -18.73 1.92 -9.37
C GLY A 159 -20.09 1.21 -9.28
N PRO A 160 -20.87 1.17 -10.36
CA PRO A 160 -20.71 1.99 -11.55
C PRO A 160 -21.05 3.47 -11.24
N GLY A 161 -20.24 4.38 -11.77
CA GLY A 161 -20.55 5.79 -11.88
C GLY A 161 -21.37 6.11 -13.14
N TYR A 162 -21.23 7.34 -13.64
CA TYR A 162 -21.86 7.77 -14.89
C TYR A 162 -21.42 6.89 -16.06
N ALA A 163 -22.33 6.59 -17.00
CA ALA A 163 -22.04 5.76 -18.18
C ALA A 163 -21.41 4.39 -17.89
N ASN A 164 -21.69 3.80 -16.71
CA ASN A 164 -21.15 2.51 -16.28
C ASN A 164 -19.62 2.49 -16.15
N THR A 165 -19.04 3.62 -15.73
CA THR A 165 -17.61 3.71 -15.46
C THR A 165 -17.24 3.31 -14.04
N TYR A 166 -16.00 2.88 -13.86
CA TYR A 166 -15.45 2.46 -12.58
C TYR A 166 -14.17 3.24 -12.27
N SER A 167 -13.96 3.52 -10.99
CA SER A 167 -12.72 4.10 -10.47
C SER A 167 -11.84 3.00 -9.90
N ILE A 168 -10.53 3.23 -9.95
CA ILE A 168 -9.50 2.29 -9.52
C ILE A 168 -8.53 3.06 -8.63
N TRP A 169 -8.29 2.54 -7.42
CA TRP A 169 -7.22 2.99 -6.55
C TRP A 169 -6.27 1.84 -6.24
N TYR A 170 -5.06 1.95 -6.74
CA TYR A 170 -4.02 0.94 -6.65
C TYR A 170 -2.86 1.38 -5.76
N ALA A 171 -2.29 0.42 -5.04
CA ALA A 171 -1.03 0.59 -4.32
C ALA A 171 -0.22 -0.71 -4.31
N ASN A 172 1.11 -0.56 -4.26
CA ASN A 172 2.05 -1.67 -4.11
C ASN A 172 3.05 -1.38 -3.01
N SER A 173 2.98 -2.14 -1.91
CA SER A 173 3.84 -1.97 -0.74
C SER A 173 5.28 -2.40 -0.98
N SER A 174 5.58 -3.13 -2.06
CA SER A 174 6.94 -3.57 -2.39
C SER A 174 7.69 -2.57 -3.27
N THR A 175 7.00 -1.88 -4.19
CA THR A 175 7.61 -0.90 -5.09
C THR A 175 7.35 0.54 -4.68
N GLY A 176 6.38 0.78 -3.80
CA GLY A 176 5.90 2.12 -3.45
C GLY A 176 4.99 2.75 -4.49
N VAL A 177 4.75 2.09 -5.63
CA VAL A 177 3.90 2.65 -6.70
C VAL A 177 2.46 2.74 -6.23
N MET A 178 1.86 3.91 -6.43
CA MET A 178 0.45 4.17 -6.26
C MET A 178 -0.12 4.76 -7.55
N ALA A 179 -1.32 4.33 -7.91
CA ALA A 179 -2.00 4.79 -9.11
C ALA A 179 -3.50 4.98 -8.86
N SER A 180 -4.09 5.99 -9.48
CA SER A 180 -5.53 6.23 -9.49
C SER A 180 -5.97 6.48 -10.92
N PHE A 181 -6.94 5.69 -11.37
CA PHE A 181 -7.54 5.80 -12.69
C PHE A 181 -9.06 5.84 -12.53
N SER A 182 -9.72 6.68 -13.31
CA SER A 182 -11.18 6.76 -13.36
C SER A 182 -11.62 6.51 -14.80
N ASP A 183 -12.91 6.27 -14.99
CA ASP A 183 -13.51 6.11 -16.32
C ASP A 183 -13.16 4.79 -17.04
N ALA A 184 -12.86 3.74 -16.27
CA ALA A 184 -12.79 2.38 -16.80
C ALA A 184 -14.20 1.85 -17.12
N GLN A 185 -14.43 1.40 -18.35
CA GLN A 185 -15.72 0.90 -18.82
C GLN A 185 -16.00 -0.49 -18.23
N GLY A 186 -16.91 -0.55 -17.25
CA GLY A 186 -17.27 -1.79 -16.57
C GLY A 186 -16.18 -2.33 -15.61
N LEU A 187 -16.61 -3.19 -14.68
CA LEU A 187 -15.72 -3.83 -13.72
C LEU A 187 -14.64 -4.70 -14.39
N ASP A 188 -15.01 -5.45 -15.43
CA ASP A 188 -14.06 -6.27 -16.20
C ASP A 188 -13.05 -5.40 -16.94
N GLY A 189 -13.45 -4.23 -17.43
CA GLY A 189 -12.56 -3.25 -18.04
C GLY A 189 -11.54 -2.72 -17.04
N ALA A 190 -11.98 -2.40 -15.82
CA ALA A 190 -11.10 -1.98 -14.74
C ALA A 190 -10.07 -3.06 -14.33
N LYS A 191 -10.51 -4.32 -14.19
CA LYS A 191 -9.61 -5.46 -13.92
C LYS A 191 -8.62 -5.68 -15.07
N THR A 192 -9.10 -5.56 -16.30
CA THR A 192 -8.26 -5.67 -17.51
C THR A 192 -7.21 -4.56 -17.56
N PHE A 193 -7.57 -3.32 -17.22
CA PHE A 193 -6.62 -2.22 -17.12
C PHE A 193 -5.48 -2.54 -16.15
N LEU A 194 -5.82 -2.97 -14.93
CA LEU A 194 -4.83 -3.32 -13.89
C LEU A 194 -3.84 -4.39 -14.38
N SER A 195 -4.33 -5.40 -15.10
CA SER A 195 -3.49 -6.44 -15.68
C SER A 195 -2.62 -5.92 -16.83
N ARG A 196 -3.19 -5.20 -17.79
CA ARG A 196 -2.45 -4.66 -18.95
C ARG A 196 -1.39 -3.64 -18.55
N ALA A 197 -1.68 -2.82 -17.53
CA ALA A 197 -0.75 -1.85 -16.96
C ALA A 197 0.38 -2.50 -16.14
N GLY A 198 0.32 -3.82 -15.91
CA GLY A 198 1.29 -4.55 -15.10
C GLY A 198 1.22 -4.18 -13.61
N LEU A 199 0.07 -3.69 -13.15
CA LEU A 199 -0.17 -3.29 -11.76
C LEU A 199 -0.57 -4.50 -10.91
N ILE A 200 -1.45 -5.36 -11.43
CA ILE A 200 -1.86 -6.61 -10.78
C ILE A 200 -1.58 -7.79 -11.73
N ASN A 201 -0.75 -8.72 -11.26
CA ASN A 201 -0.34 -9.94 -11.97
C ASN A 201 -0.41 -11.15 -11.04
#